data_AF-A0A522UXB1-F1
#
_entry.id   AF-A0A522UXB1-F1
#
_cell.length_a   1.000
_cell.length_b   1.000
_cell.length_c   1.000
_cell.angle_alpha   90.00
_cell.angle_beta   90.00
_cell.angle_gamma   90.00
#
_symmetry.space_group_name_H-M   'P 1'
#
loop_
_entity.id
_entity.type
_entity.pdbx_description
1 polymer ?
#
loop_
_entity_poly.entity_id
_entity_poly.type
_entity_poly.pdbx_seq_one_letter_code
_entity_poly.pdbx_strand_id
1 'polypeptide(L)'
;MDYTPYLRPILIIGASLLLAAVINLILKILLKKAESTGTRIDDIILLAIGRPLYILVIVAGIYYAIHETPYLGEIINNFDGDYRYRHFLLTLFGTWIAASFIKRIIREYGYDIAARTKGEMDDRIVAFADMSGTYIIWLIGLMIALSGVGVEIGPVIAGMGIVGLALAL
;
A
#
# COMPACT_ATOMS: atom_id res chain seq x y z
N MET A 1 -38.99 6.92 -14.45
CA MET A 1 -37.67 6.26 -14.36
C MET A 1 -37.48 5.88 -12.91
N ASP A 2 -37.33 4.59 -12.61
CA ASP A 2 -37.03 4.14 -11.24
C ASP A 2 -35.55 4.43 -10.94
N TYR A 3 -35.30 5.47 -10.12
CA TYR A 3 -33.96 5.84 -9.66
C TYR A 3 -33.49 5.03 -8.44
N THR A 4 -34.39 4.20 -7.90
CA THR A 4 -34.15 3.31 -6.76
C THR A 4 -32.88 2.44 -6.88
N PRO A 5 -32.44 1.98 -8.08
CA PRO A 5 -31.22 1.17 -8.18
C PRO A 5 -29.92 1.96 -8.02
N TYR A 6 -29.94 3.27 -8.29
CA TYR A 6 -28.75 4.13 -8.24
C TYR A 6 -28.54 4.79 -6.88
N LEU A 7 -29.57 4.78 -6.03
CA LEU A 7 -29.51 5.37 -4.69
C LEU A 7 -28.47 4.66 -3.81
N ARG A 8 -28.39 3.32 -3.86
CA ARG A 8 -27.46 2.53 -3.03
C ARG A 8 -25.98 2.80 -3.37
N PRO A 9 -25.52 2.73 -4.64
CA PRO A 9 -24.15 3.08 -4.99
C PRO A 9 -23.75 4.49 -4.54
N ILE A 10 -24.64 5.48 -4.69
CA ILE A 10 -24.38 6.87 -4.28
C ILE A 10 -24.21 6.96 -2.76
N LEU A 11 -25.06 6.27 -1.99
CA LEU A 11 -24.93 6.21 -0.53
C LEU A 11 -23.64 5.54 -0.10
N ILE A 12 -23.22 4.46 -0.77
CA ILE A 12 -21.95 3.76 -0.47
C ILE A 12 -20.75 4.67 -0.73
N ILE A 13 -20.74 5.39 -1.85
CA ILE A 13 -19.67 6.37 -2.16
C ILE A 13 -19.67 7.50 -1.12
N GLY A 14 -20.86 8.03 -0.78
CA GLY A 14 -20.97 9.06 0.26
C GLY A 14 -20.44 8.57 1.60
N ALA A 15 -20.83 7.37 2.03
CA ALA A 15 -20.37 6.75 3.27
C ALA A 15 -18.85 6.48 3.27
N SER A 16 -18.28 6.02 2.15
CA SER A 16 -16.84 5.77 2.06
C SER A 16 -16.01 7.05 2.13
N LEU A 17 -16.47 8.14 1.49
CA LEU A 17 -15.83 9.45 1.58
C LEU A 17 -15.90 10.02 3.00
N LEU A 18 -17.07 9.89 3.66
CA LEU A 18 -17.22 10.28 5.06
C LEU A 18 -16.30 9.46 5.96
N LEU A 19 -16.23 8.14 5.78
CA LEU A 19 -15.35 7.27 6.55
C LEU A 19 -13.88 7.60 6.31
N ALA A 20 -13.48 7.87 5.07
CA ALA A 20 -12.13 8.29 4.73
C ALA A 20 -11.78 9.64 5.41
N ALA A 21 -12.70 10.60 5.42
CA ALA A 21 -12.52 11.85 6.13
C ALA A 21 -12.36 11.65 7.65
N VAL A 22 -13.17 10.76 8.25
CA VAL A 22 -13.06 10.37 9.67
C VAL A 22 -11.71 9.71 9.95
N ILE A 23 -11.26 8.78 9.12
CA ILE A 23 -9.94 8.13 9.26
C ILE A 23 -8.83 9.18 9.19
N ASN A 24 -8.90 10.11 8.24
CA ASN A 24 -7.92 11.19 8.13
C ASN A 24 -7.91 12.08 9.39
N LEU A 25 -9.08 12.37 9.96
CA LEU A 25 -9.17 13.12 11.22
C LEU A 25 -8.55 12.34 12.39
N ILE A 26 -8.87 11.06 12.53
CA ILE A 26 -8.30 10.18 13.56
C ILE A 26 -6.78 10.11 13.42
N LEU A 27 -6.26 9.92 12.21
CA LEU A 27 -4.82 9.88 11.95
C LEU A 27 -4.13 11.19 12.35
N LYS A 28 -4.73 12.36 12.06
CA LYS A 28 -4.19 13.65 12.50
C LYS A 28 -4.13 13.76 14.03
N ILE A 29 -5.17 13.28 14.72
CA ILE A 29 -5.22 13.28 16.19
C ILE A 29 -4.16 12.33 16.75
N LEU A 30 -4.02 11.13 16.18
CA LEU A 30 -3.04 10.14 16.61
C LEU A 30 -1.62 10.62 16.36
N LEU A 31 -1.33 11.24 15.21
CA LEU A 31 -0.01 11.82 14.92
C LEU A 31 0.34 12.94 15.90
N LYS A 32 -0.60 13.86 16.18
CA LYS A 32 -0.38 14.92 17.16
C LYS A 32 -0.12 14.36 18.57
N LYS A 33 -0.72 13.21 18.91
CA LYS A 33 -0.43 12.51 20.18
C LYS A 33 0.92 11.80 20.11
N ALA A 34 1.26 11.20 18.98
CA ALA A 34 2.53 10.51 18.75
C ALA A 34 3.74 11.46 18.88
N GLU A 35 3.60 12.71 18.43
CA GLU A 35 4.60 13.76 18.64
C GLU A 35 4.89 14.04 20.14
N SER A 36 3.95 13.72 21.03
CA SER A 36 4.11 13.89 22.48
C SER A 36 4.64 12.64 23.18
N THR A 37 4.62 11.48 22.52
CA THR A 37 5.24 10.26 23.01
C THR A 37 6.71 10.27 22.60
N GLY A 38 7.62 10.04 23.55
CA GLY A 38 9.07 10.01 23.27
C GLY A 38 9.52 8.84 22.38
N THR A 39 8.60 8.13 21.73
CA THR A 39 8.83 6.99 20.85
C THR A 39 8.71 7.44 19.40
N ARG A 40 9.52 6.85 18.51
CA ARG A 40 9.50 7.15 17.06
C ARG A 40 8.74 6.10 16.24
N ILE A 41 8.46 4.95 16.85
CA ILE A 41 7.89 3.78 16.15
C ILE A 41 6.43 4.03 15.81
N ASP A 42 5.68 4.65 16.71
CA ASP A 42 4.29 5.07 16.53
C ASP A 42 4.14 6.07 15.38
N ASP A 43 5.02 7.07 15.28
CA ASP A 43 5.04 7.99 14.13
C ASP A 43 5.26 7.23 12.82
N ILE A 44 6.24 6.33 12.78
CA ILE A 44 6.56 5.52 11.60
C ILE A 44 5.35 4.67 11.17
N ILE A 45 4.70 3.98 12.12
CA ILE A 45 3.52 3.16 11.84
C ILE A 45 2.36 4.01 11.32
N LEU A 46 2.03 5.09 12.03
CA LEU A 46 0.91 5.96 11.67
C LEU A 46 1.11 6.61 10.30
N LEU A 47 2.33 7.06 10.00
CA LEU A 47 2.66 7.68 8.72
C LEU A 47 2.82 6.66 7.58
N ALA A 48 3.13 5.40 7.87
CA ALA A 48 3.18 4.32 6.88
C ALA A 48 1.76 3.84 6.50
N ILE A 49 0.88 3.69 7.48
CA ILE A 49 -0.50 3.20 7.28
C ILE A 49 -1.43 4.32 6.78
N GLY A 50 -1.21 5.55 7.22
CA GLY A 50 -2.21 6.61 7.08
C GLY A 50 -2.66 6.91 5.64
N ARG A 51 -1.71 7.15 4.72
CA ARG A 51 -2.06 7.44 3.31
C ARG A 51 -2.65 6.22 2.59
N PRO A 52 -2.04 5.02 2.66
CA PRO A 52 -2.62 3.83 2.06
C PRO A 52 -4.04 3.52 2.58
N LEU A 53 -4.27 3.62 3.88
CA LEU A 53 -5.57 3.31 4.49
C LEU A 53 -6.66 4.27 4.05
N TYR A 54 -6.38 5.58 4.02
CA TYR A 54 -7.31 6.59 3.52
C TYR A 54 -7.77 6.28 2.09
N ILE A 55 -6.82 5.99 1.20
CA ILE A 55 -7.12 5.67 -0.20
C ILE A 55 -7.84 4.33 -0.32
N LEU A 56 -7.44 3.32 0.46
CA LEU A 56 -8.05 2.00 0.46
C LEU A 56 -9.55 2.07 0.79
N VAL A 57 -9.95 2.91 1.74
CA VAL A 57 -11.37 3.08 2.10
C VAL A 57 -12.18 3.66 0.93
N ILE A 58 -11.63 4.65 0.22
CA ILE A 58 -12.28 5.22 -0.95
C ILE A 58 -12.38 4.18 -2.07
N VAL A 59 -11.29 3.47 -2.35
CA VAL A 59 -11.24 2.39 -3.35
C VAL A 59 -12.21 1.27 -3.03
N ALA A 60 -12.30 0.85 -1.76
CA ALA A 60 -13.26 -0.14 -1.29
C ALA A 60 -14.70 0.34 -1.48
N GLY A 61 -14.99 1.61 -1.16
CA GLY A 61 -16.29 2.22 -1.42
C GLY A 61 -16.67 2.21 -2.90
N ILE A 62 -15.74 2.56 -3.79
CA ILE A 62 -15.93 2.48 -5.24
C ILE A 62 -16.19 1.03 -5.66
N TYR A 63 -15.38 0.08 -5.18
CA TYR A 63 -15.54 -1.34 -5.47
C TYR A 63 -16.96 -1.83 -5.11
N TYR A 64 -17.43 -1.57 -3.89
CA TYR A 64 -18.77 -1.96 -3.46
C TYR A 64 -19.88 -1.23 -4.21
N ALA A 65 -19.70 0.06 -4.50
CA ALA A 65 -20.68 0.83 -5.27
C ALA A 65 -20.86 0.28 -6.69
N ILE A 66 -19.78 -0.15 -7.34
CA ILE A 66 -19.87 -0.75 -8.68
C ILE A 66 -20.60 -2.10 -8.62
N HIS A 67 -20.33 -2.92 -7.60
CA HIS A 67 -21.00 -4.23 -7.43
C HIS A 67 -22.52 -4.09 -7.19
N GLU A 68 -22.95 -3.01 -6.54
CA GLU A 68 -24.37 -2.70 -6.32
C GLU A 68 -25.03 -1.96 -7.50
N THR A 69 -24.25 -1.55 -8.51
CA THR A 69 -24.80 -0.86 -9.68
C THR A 69 -25.35 -1.88 -10.68
N PRO A 70 -26.63 -1.79 -11.10
CA PRO A 70 -27.17 -2.70 -12.10
C PRO A 70 -26.36 -2.68 -13.40
N TYR A 71 -26.30 -3.81 -14.11
CA TYR A 71 -25.49 -4.05 -15.32
C TYR A 71 -23.96 -4.06 -15.07
N LEU A 72 -23.41 -3.07 -14.36
CA LEU A 72 -22.00 -3.04 -13.98
C LEU A 72 -21.63 -4.15 -13.00
N GLY A 73 -22.47 -4.41 -11.99
CA GLY A 73 -22.25 -5.49 -11.04
C GLY A 73 -22.25 -6.86 -11.71
N GLU A 74 -23.15 -7.12 -12.66
CA GLU A 74 -23.17 -8.37 -13.42
C GLU A 74 -21.91 -8.58 -14.25
N ILE A 75 -21.45 -7.53 -14.95
CA ILE A 75 -20.20 -7.58 -15.70
C ILE A 75 -19.05 -7.90 -14.75
N ILE A 76 -18.89 -7.15 -13.67
CA ILE A 76 -17.74 -7.33 -12.76
C ILE A 76 -17.81 -8.67 -12.03
N ASN A 77 -18.97 -9.11 -11.56
CA ASN A 77 -19.10 -10.40 -10.89
C ASN A 77 -18.71 -11.58 -11.79
N ASN A 78 -18.97 -11.49 -13.10
CA ASN A 78 -18.53 -12.50 -14.06
C ASN A 78 -17.00 -12.55 -14.22
N PHE A 79 -16.31 -11.42 -14.03
CA PHE A 79 -14.84 -11.35 -14.09
C PHE A 79 -14.17 -11.58 -12.70
N ASP A 80 -14.81 -11.18 -11.61
CA ASP A 80 -14.32 -11.20 -10.21
C ASP A 80 -14.91 -12.32 -9.35
N GLY A 81 -15.48 -13.38 -9.95
CA GLY A 81 -16.22 -14.42 -9.22
C GLY A 81 -15.48 -15.13 -8.07
N ASP A 82 -14.15 -15.01 -8.01
CA ASP A 82 -13.28 -15.53 -6.94
C ASP A 82 -12.66 -14.44 -6.04
N TYR A 83 -13.15 -13.20 -6.13
CA TYR A 83 -12.62 -12.03 -5.42
C TYR A 83 -11.14 -11.73 -5.67
N ARG A 84 -10.64 -12.15 -6.83
CA ARG A 84 -9.22 -12.03 -7.23
C ARG A 84 -8.80 -10.56 -7.29
N TYR A 85 -9.66 -9.67 -7.77
CA TYR A 85 -9.34 -8.23 -7.81
C TYR A 85 -9.30 -7.62 -6.41
N ARG A 86 -10.14 -8.07 -5.48
CA ARG A 86 -10.06 -7.66 -4.07
C ARG A 86 -8.73 -8.09 -3.45
N HIS A 87 -8.32 -9.34 -3.66
CA HIS A 87 -7.03 -9.85 -3.17
C HIS A 87 -5.85 -9.08 -3.76
N PHE A 88 -5.89 -8.78 -5.06
CA PHE A 88 -4.90 -7.94 -5.74
C PHE A 88 -4.77 -6.56 -5.09
N LEU A 89 -5.88 -5.85 -4.93
CA LEU A 89 -5.90 -4.52 -4.34
C LEU A 89 -5.36 -4.54 -2.91
N LEU A 90 -5.86 -5.45 -2.06
CA LEU A 90 -5.40 -5.57 -0.68
C LEU A 90 -3.89 -5.87 -0.60
N THR A 91 -3.39 -6.70 -1.51
CA THR A 91 -1.95 -7.02 -1.58
C THR A 91 -1.13 -5.78 -1.97
N LEU A 92 -1.58 -4.98 -2.93
CA LEU A 92 -0.92 -3.73 -3.30
C LEU A 92 -0.90 -2.71 -2.16
N PHE A 93 -2.02 -2.54 -1.45
CA PHE A 93 -2.06 -1.64 -0.29
C PHE A 93 -1.19 -2.15 0.86
N GLY A 94 -1.20 -3.45 1.14
CA GLY A 94 -0.31 -4.07 2.12
C GLY A 94 1.18 -3.88 1.76
N THR A 95 1.51 -4.07 0.49
CA THR A 95 2.85 -3.82 -0.08
C THR A 95 3.26 -2.37 0.10
N TRP A 96 2.37 -1.43 -0.22
CA TRP A 96 2.65 -0.01 -0.06
C TRP A 96 2.88 0.37 1.41
N ILE A 97 2.10 -0.20 2.34
CA ILE A 97 2.31 0.00 3.78
C ILE A 97 3.68 -0.55 4.19
N ALA A 98 4.02 -1.78 3.81
CA ALA A 98 5.30 -2.41 4.14
C ALA A 98 6.49 -1.62 3.58
N ALA A 99 6.41 -1.20 2.31
CA ALA A 99 7.43 -0.39 1.66
C ALA A 99 7.59 0.98 2.34
N SER A 100 6.47 1.63 2.70
CA SER A 100 6.48 2.91 3.42
C SER A 100 7.05 2.77 4.83
N PHE A 101 6.76 1.66 5.49
CA PHE A 101 7.25 1.36 6.84
C PHE A 101 8.77 1.18 6.84
N ILE A 102 9.29 0.30 5.97
CA ILE A 102 10.73 0.07 5.86
C ILE A 102 11.49 1.33 5.45
N LYS A 103 10.98 2.06 4.47
CA LYS A 103 11.53 3.36 4.06
C LYS A 103 11.66 4.34 5.24
N ARG A 104 10.65 4.40 6.11
CA ARG A 104 10.67 5.29 7.28
C ARG A 104 11.61 4.79 8.37
N ILE A 105 11.67 3.48 8.62
CA ILE A 105 12.65 2.91 9.55
C ILE A 105 14.07 3.25 9.11
N ILE A 106 14.39 3.02 7.84
CA ILE A 106 15.75 3.28 7.32
C ILE A 106 16.07 4.77 7.40
N ARG A 107 15.11 5.65 7.15
CA ARG A 107 15.32 7.09 7.27
C ARG A 107 15.57 7.51 8.73
N GLU A 108 14.68 7.14 9.65
CA GLU A 108 14.77 7.71 11.00
C GLU A 108 15.83 7.06 11.88
N TYR A 109 16.14 5.79 11.63
CA TYR A 109 17.18 5.09 12.38
C TYR A 109 18.49 5.00 11.61
N GLY A 110 18.45 4.82 10.30
CA GLY A 110 19.66 4.70 9.47
C GLY A 110 20.45 6.00 9.42
N TYR A 111 19.80 7.14 9.13
CA TYR A 111 20.50 8.43 9.10
C TYR A 111 20.98 8.88 10.48
N ASP A 112 20.24 8.56 11.54
CA ASP A 112 20.66 8.81 12.93
C ASP A 112 21.94 8.06 13.30
N ILE A 113 22.10 6.83 12.81
CA ILE A 113 23.28 6.01 13.04
C ILE A 113 24.44 6.52 12.18
N ALA A 114 24.21 6.77 10.89
CA ALA A 114 25.24 7.29 9.98
C ALA A 114 25.78 8.65 10.43
N ALA A 115 24.91 9.53 10.94
CA ALA A 115 25.32 10.84 11.48
C ALA A 115 26.20 10.74 12.74
N ARG A 116 26.18 9.60 13.45
CA ARG A 116 27.02 9.36 14.64
C ARG A 116 28.39 8.77 14.28
N THR A 117 28.57 8.28 13.06
CA THR A 117 29.85 7.81 12.55
C THR A 117 30.50 8.85 11.64
N LYS A 118 31.84 8.89 11.59
CA LYS A 118 32.61 9.93 10.89
C LYS A 118 32.89 9.59 9.41
N GLY A 119 32.12 8.70 8.78
CA GLY A 119 32.44 8.16 7.46
C GLY A 119 31.37 8.45 6.39
N GLU A 120 31.77 9.03 5.26
CA GLU A 120 30.90 9.22 4.08
C GLU A 120 30.35 7.89 3.51
N MET A 121 30.98 6.76 3.86
CA MET A 121 30.54 5.43 3.46
C MET A 121 29.20 5.07 4.12
N ASP A 122 28.95 5.51 5.35
CA ASP A 122 27.75 5.12 6.11
C ASP A 122 26.49 5.77 5.52
N ASP A 123 26.59 7.03 5.08
CA ASP A 123 25.51 7.72 4.37
C ASP A 123 25.14 7.03 3.06
N ARG A 124 26.15 6.53 2.33
CA ARG A 124 25.94 5.78 1.08
C ARG A 124 25.26 4.44 1.34
N ILE A 125 25.64 3.74 2.41
CA ILE A 125 25.03 2.47 2.80
C ILE A 125 23.55 2.68 3.17
N VAL A 126 23.23 3.73 3.94
CA VAL A 126 21.84 4.05 4.31
C VAL A 126 21.02 4.41 3.08
N ALA A 127 21.56 5.24 2.18
CA ALA A 127 20.88 5.58 0.92
C ALA A 127 20.63 4.34 0.04
N PHE A 128 21.61 3.43 -0.03
CA PHE A 128 21.47 2.17 -0.74
C PHE A 128 20.41 1.27 -0.10
N ALA A 129 20.36 1.20 1.23
CA ALA A 129 19.34 0.46 1.96
C ALA A 129 17.92 1.03 1.74
N ASP A 130 17.74 2.37 1.80
CA ASP A 130 16.43 3.02 1.56
C ASP A 130 15.91 2.66 0.17
N MET A 131 16.78 2.76 -0.82
CA MET A 131 16.46 2.45 -2.21
C MET A 131 16.17 0.95 -2.39
N SER A 132 17.15 0.09 -2.10
CA SER A 132 17.04 -1.35 -2.37
C SER A 132 15.92 -2.02 -1.55
N GLY A 133 15.79 -1.72 -0.26
CA GLY A 133 14.76 -2.29 0.59
C GLY A 133 13.35 -1.94 0.11
N THR A 134 13.12 -0.67 -0.26
CA THR A 134 11.83 -0.23 -0.80
C THR A 134 11.51 -0.92 -2.13
N TYR A 135 12.48 -1.01 -3.05
CA TYR A 135 12.29 -1.66 -4.35
C TYR A 135 12.01 -3.16 -4.24
N ILE A 136 12.74 -3.87 -3.37
CA ILE A 136 12.55 -5.31 -3.15
C ILE A 136 11.14 -5.59 -2.65
N ILE A 137 10.63 -4.80 -1.69
CA ILE A 137 9.27 -4.97 -1.16
C ILE A 137 8.24 -4.77 -2.27
N TRP A 138 8.38 -3.71 -3.07
CA TRP A 138 7.47 -3.46 -4.19
C TRP A 138 7.48 -4.58 -5.21
N LEU A 139 8.65 -5.08 -5.55
CA LEU A 139 8.81 -6.16 -6.48
C LEU A 139 8.12 -7.44 -5.96
N ILE A 140 8.38 -7.82 -4.71
CA ILE A 140 7.80 -9.03 -4.12
C ILE A 140 6.29 -8.87 -4.01
N GLY A 141 5.83 -7.72 -3.52
CA GLY A 141 4.41 -7.42 -3.37
C GLY A 141 3.66 -7.41 -4.69
N LEU A 142 4.25 -6.87 -5.76
CA LEU A 142 3.66 -6.91 -7.09
C LEU A 142 3.57 -8.35 -7.61
N MET A 143 4.59 -9.17 -7.38
CA MET A 143 4.54 -10.60 -7.74
C MET A 143 3.42 -11.32 -6.99
N ILE A 144 3.30 -11.11 -5.68
CA ILE A 144 2.21 -11.72 -4.89
C ILE A 144 0.85 -11.25 -5.41
N ALA A 145 0.70 -9.96 -5.72
CA ALA A 145 -0.53 -9.41 -6.25
C ALA A 145 -0.89 -10.06 -7.60
N LEU A 146 0.06 -10.12 -8.53
CA LEU A 146 -0.09 -10.76 -9.84
C LEU A 146 -0.45 -12.25 -9.72
N SER A 147 0.23 -12.98 -8.83
CA SER A 147 -0.09 -14.37 -8.55
C SER A 147 -1.53 -14.54 -8.04
N GLY A 148 -2.01 -13.61 -7.21
CA GLY A 148 -3.39 -13.60 -6.70
C GLY A 148 -4.47 -13.45 -7.77
N VAL A 149 -4.14 -12.93 -8.96
CA VAL A 149 -5.07 -12.84 -10.11
C VAL A 149 -4.85 -13.95 -11.15
N GLY A 150 -3.96 -14.90 -10.88
CA GLY A 150 -3.66 -16.03 -11.75
C GLY A 150 -2.56 -15.76 -12.79
N VAL A 151 -1.78 -14.69 -12.65
CA VAL A 151 -0.60 -14.45 -13.50
C VAL A 151 0.56 -15.33 -13.01
N GLU A 152 1.17 -16.05 -13.93
CA GLU A 152 2.36 -16.85 -13.65
C GLU A 152 3.56 -15.95 -13.30
N ILE A 153 4.08 -16.11 -12.08
CA ILE A 153 5.25 -15.35 -11.59
C ILE A 153 6.59 -16.02 -11.91
N GLY A 154 6.58 -17.26 -12.40
CA GLY A 154 7.78 -18.02 -12.77
C GLY A 154 8.70 -17.27 -13.75
N PRO A 155 8.17 -16.71 -14.86
CA PRO A 155 8.96 -15.89 -15.78
C PRO A 155 9.57 -14.65 -15.13
N VAL A 156 8.86 -13.99 -14.21
CA VAL A 156 9.36 -12.81 -13.48
C VAL A 156 10.54 -13.21 -12.57
N ILE A 157 10.39 -14.31 -11.83
CA ILE A 157 11.46 -14.85 -10.95
C ILE A 157 12.69 -15.22 -11.78
N ALA A 158 12.50 -15.93 -12.89
CA ALA A 158 13.59 -16.33 -13.78
C ALA A 158 14.32 -15.11 -14.36
N GLY A 159 13.57 -14.10 -14.85
CA GLY A 159 14.13 -12.86 -15.36
C GLY A 159 14.95 -12.10 -14.31
N MET A 160 14.46 -12.02 -13.08
CA MET A 160 15.22 -11.42 -11.98
C MET A 160 16.49 -12.19 -11.63
N GLY A 161 16.45 -13.52 -11.66
CA GLY A 161 17.64 -14.35 -11.45
C GLY A 161 18.73 -14.03 -12.48
N ILE A 162 18.35 -13.88 -13.75
CA ILE A 162 19.27 -13.48 -14.83
C ILE A 162 19.82 -12.07 -14.60
N VAL A 163 18.97 -11.10 -14.26
CA VAL A 163 19.41 -9.72 -13.95
C VAL A 163 20.35 -9.70 -12.75
N GLY A 164 20.06 -10.49 -11.71
CA GLY A 164 20.92 -10.60 -10.53
C GLY A 164 22.30 -11.17 -10.86
N LEU A 165 22.35 -12.20 -11.71
CA LEU A 165 23.62 -12.74 -12.22
C LEU A 165 24.38 -11.71 -13.06
N ALA A 166 23.69 -10.96 -13.93
CA ALA A 166 24.30 -9.93 -14.77
C ALA A 166 24.87 -8.76 -13.96
N LEU A 167 24.24 -8.39 -12.83
CA LEU A 167 24.74 -7.35 -11.93
C LEU A 167 25.92 -7.82 -11.06
N ALA A 168 26.07 -9.13 -10.86
CA ALA A 168 27.13 -9.70 -10.04
C ALA A 168 28.46 -9.91 -10.80
N LEU A 169 28.39 -9.94 -12.14
CA LEU A 169 29.54 -10.09 -13.05
C LEU A 169 30.11 -8.72 -13.45
#